data_AF-I8J2W5-F1
#
_entry.id   AF-I8J2W5-F1
#
_cell.length_a   1.000
_cell.length_b   1.000
_cell.length_c   1.000
_cell.angle_alpha   90.00
_cell.angle_beta   90.00
_cell.angle_gamma   90.00
#
_symmetry.space_group_name_H-M   'P 1'
#
loop_
_entity.id
_entity.type
_entity.pdbx_description
1 polymer ?
#
loop_
_entity_poly.entity_id
_entity_poly.type
_entity_poly.pdbx_seq_one_letter_code
_entity_poly.pdbx_strand_id
1 'polypeptide(L)'
;MKGLTSLFIVYYALIVGYIGIIDQESSVGSLLKLAIVLAGIMVLVVWSSFMLSLLYHEQLRDKKKRMNVIFFSLYSEGFLFMMVIPYTYKHVSPLILLLILFGLFTVNYMLWVSVVATVKQRGLSLNVSLWRIVKMGEALEHTALISSMTTLDRLSYVFAVACAIVEDSVFFSSIVVGILLLSIKPVRRLEEMTTFGVVVHKEYVVAKVMYYSVYLFTIGWHLYFPNLTTFLIGVCSILALKLCMGKVMEDTYHKVQRNEI
;
A
#
# COMPACT_ATOMS: atom_id res chain seq x y z
N MET A 1 4.12 -19.05 7.59
CA MET A 1 5.37 -18.79 6.83
C MET A 1 5.41 -19.48 5.46
N LYS A 2 5.24 -20.80 5.34
CA LYS A 2 5.22 -21.48 4.02
C LYS A 2 4.18 -20.87 3.06
N GLY A 3 2.96 -20.61 3.52
CA GLY A 3 1.92 -19.97 2.70
C GLY A 3 2.26 -18.56 2.20
N LEU A 4 3.10 -17.79 2.89
CA LEU A 4 3.52 -16.47 2.41
C LEU A 4 4.60 -16.53 1.36
N THR A 5 5.53 -17.48 1.48
CA THR A 5 6.47 -17.74 0.40
C THR A 5 5.72 -18.22 -0.85
N SER A 6 4.67 -19.03 -0.68
CA SER A 6 3.78 -19.42 -1.78
C SER A 6 3.05 -18.21 -2.38
N LEU A 7 2.51 -17.30 -1.56
CA LEU A 7 1.86 -16.06 -2.07
C LEU A 7 2.84 -15.17 -2.84
N PHE A 8 4.09 -15.06 -2.39
CA PHE A 8 5.13 -14.32 -3.11
C PHE A 8 5.39 -14.94 -4.49
N ILE A 9 5.50 -16.27 -4.58
CA ILE A 9 5.67 -16.95 -5.88
C ILE A 9 4.42 -16.78 -6.76
N VAL A 10 3.22 -16.91 -6.19
CA VAL A 10 1.95 -16.73 -6.90
C VAL A 10 1.85 -15.31 -7.47
N TYR A 11 2.28 -14.28 -6.74
CA TYR A 11 2.30 -12.90 -7.24
C TYR A 11 3.11 -12.76 -8.54
N TYR A 12 4.35 -13.26 -8.57
CA TYR A 12 5.17 -13.17 -9.79
C TYR A 12 4.69 -14.12 -10.89
N ALA A 13 4.09 -15.26 -10.54
CA ALA A 13 3.45 -16.14 -11.53
C ALA A 13 2.27 -15.44 -12.22
N LEU A 14 1.46 -14.67 -11.47
CA LEU A 14 0.40 -13.84 -12.04
C LEU A 14 0.96 -12.74 -12.94
N ILE A 15 2.09 -12.14 -12.57
CA ILE A 15 2.78 -11.15 -13.42
C ILE A 15 3.20 -11.74 -14.76
N VAL A 16 3.86 -12.90 -14.73
CA VAL A 16 4.32 -13.61 -15.94
C VAL A 16 3.13 -14.04 -16.78
N GLY A 17 2.09 -14.58 -16.14
CA GLY A 17 0.85 -14.98 -16.80
C GLY A 17 0.18 -13.82 -17.52
N TYR A 18 0.13 -12.65 -16.89
CA TYR A 18 -0.41 -11.43 -17.51
C TYR A 18 0.40 -11.01 -18.75
N ILE A 19 1.73 -10.98 -18.68
CA ILE A 19 2.60 -10.65 -19.82
C ILE A 19 2.34 -11.59 -21.00
N GLY A 20 2.17 -12.88 -20.74
CA GLY A 20 1.89 -13.88 -21.78
C GLY A 20 0.55 -13.71 -22.49
N ILE A 21 -0.39 -12.96 -21.89
CA ILE A 21 -1.72 -12.73 -22.46
C ILE A 21 -1.95 -11.29 -22.91
N ILE A 22 -0.96 -10.38 -22.80
CA ILE A 22 -1.10 -8.96 -23.18
C ILE A 22 -1.64 -8.80 -24.61
N ASP A 23 -1.15 -9.58 -25.57
CA ASP A 23 -1.55 -9.48 -26.98
C ASP A 23 -2.87 -10.19 -27.33
N GLN A 24 -3.53 -10.85 -26.37
CA GLN A 24 -4.83 -11.46 -26.62
C GLN A 24 -5.94 -10.41 -26.62
N GLU A 25 -6.37 -9.99 -27.81
CA GLU A 25 -7.48 -9.03 -27.99
C GLU A 25 -8.88 -9.65 -27.94
N SER A 26 -8.98 -10.97 -27.74
CA SER A 26 -10.28 -11.64 -27.61
C SER A 26 -11.02 -11.22 -26.34
N SER A 27 -12.35 -11.33 -26.35
CA SER A 27 -13.19 -11.10 -25.16
C SER A 27 -12.78 -11.97 -23.97
N VAL A 28 -12.39 -13.22 -24.26
CA VAL A 28 -11.85 -14.18 -23.28
C VAL A 28 -10.49 -13.72 -22.74
N GLY A 29 -9.61 -13.20 -23.60
CA GLY A 29 -8.33 -12.62 -23.22
C GLY A 29 -8.50 -11.42 -22.27
N SER A 30 -9.46 -10.55 -22.54
CA SER A 30 -9.80 -9.39 -21.70
C SER A 30 -10.33 -9.81 -20.31
N LEU A 31 -11.22 -10.81 -20.25
CA LEU A 31 -11.70 -11.37 -18.99
C LEU A 31 -10.58 -12.03 -18.17
N LEU A 32 -9.68 -12.75 -18.83
CA LEU A 32 -8.53 -13.38 -18.19
C LEU A 32 -7.54 -12.35 -17.66
N LYS A 33 -7.24 -11.28 -18.42
CA LYS A 33 -6.43 -10.13 -17.97
C LYS A 33 -7.02 -9.51 -16.71
N LEU A 34 -8.33 -9.26 -16.69
CA LEU A 34 -9.03 -8.70 -15.53
C LEU A 34 -8.93 -9.63 -14.31
N ALA A 35 -9.17 -10.93 -14.50
CA ALA A 35 -9.07 -11.92 -13.42
C ALA A 35 -7.66 -11.99 -12.83
N ILE A 36 -6.62 -11.96 -13.67
CA ILE A 36 -5.22 -11.97 -13.21
C ILE A 36 -4.88 -10.69 -12.46
N VAL A 37 -5.34 -9.53 -12.93
CA VAL A 37 -5.12 -8.24 -12.23
C VAL A 37 -5.81 -8.25 -10.86
N LEU A 38 -7.06 -8.69 -10.77
CA LEU A 38 -7.79 -8.79 -9.51
C LEU A 38 -7.12 -9.78 -8.53
N ALA A 39 -6.68 -10.93 -9.03
CA ALA A 39 -5.91 -11.89 -8.23
C ALA A 39 -4.58 -11.29 -7.73
N GLY A 40 -3.88 -10.54 -8.58
CA GLY A 40 -2.64 -9.86 -8.23
C GLY A 40 -2.84 -8.82 -7.13
N ILE A 41 -3.89 -8.01 -7.24
CA ILE A 41 -4.30 -7.06 -6.20
C ILE A 41 -4.62 -7.78 -4.89
N MET A 42 -5.39 -8.88 -4.94
CA MET A 42 -5.73 -9.65 -3.75
C MET A 42 -4.48 -10.19 -3.05
N VAL A 43 -3.54 -10.75 -3.81
CA VAL A 43 -2.26 -11.24 -3.26
C VAL A 43 -1.47 -10.09 -2.63
N LEU A 44 -1.38 -8.93 -3.29
CA LEU A 44 -0.75 -7.74 -2.73
C LEU A 44 -1.41 -7.30 -1.43
N VAL A 45 -2.74 -7.28 -1.34
CA VAL A 45 -3.49 -6.89 -0.11
C VAL A 45 -3.19 -7.85 1.05
N VAL A 46 -3.26 -9.16 0.80
CA VAL A 46 -2.97 -10.18 1.83
C VAL A 46 -1.52 -10.08 2.31
N TRP A 47 -0.58 -9.94 1.36
CA TRP A 47 0.84 -9.84 1.67
C TRP A 47 1.19 -8.54 2.40
N SER A 48 0.56 -7.43 2.01
CA SER A 48 0.69 -6.12 2.66
C SER A 48 0.20 -6.15 4.11
N SER A 49 -0.98 -6.73 4.33
CA SER A 49 -1.56 -6.88 5.67
C SER A 49 -0.64 -7.69 6.58
N PHE A 50 -0.02 -8.74 6.02
CA PHE A 50 0.95 -9.53 6.72
C PHE A 50 2.23 -8.75 7.08
N MET A 51 2.83 -8.04 6.12
CA MET A 51 4.04 -7.26 6.40
C MET A 51 3.79 -6.17 7.42
N LEU A 52 2.62 -5.54 7.38
CA LEU A 52 2.21 -4.56 8.37
C LEU A 52 2.20 -5.19 9.78
N SER A 53 1.70 -6.41 9.91
CA SER A 53 1.70 -7.14 11.19
C SER A 53 3.08 -7.45 11.73
N LEU A 54 4.04 -7.79 10.85
CA LEU A 54 5.43 -7.99 11.27
C LEU A 54 6.12 -6.68 11.63
N LEU A 55 5.73 -5.57 10.98
CA LEU A 55 6.32 -4.27 11.21
C LEU A 55 6.11 -3.79 12.66
N TYR A 56 4.94 -4.07 13.24
CA TYR A 56 4.61 -3.68 14.62
C TYR A 56 5.07 -4.67 15.69
N HIS A 57 5.83 -5.71 15.31
CA HIS A 57 6.39 -6.63 16.29
C HIS A 57 7.69 -6.06 16.88
N GLU A 58 7.74 -5.84 18.20
CA GLU A 58 8.90 -5.22 18.88
C GLU A 58 10.21 -5.99 18.64
N GLN A 59 10.11 -7.33 18.63
CA GLN A 59 11.24 -8.21 18.33
C GLN A 59 11.73 -8.11 16.87
N LEU A 60 11.13 -7.29 16.00
CA LEU A 60 11.61 -7.06 14.64
C LEU A 60 11.94 -5.57 14.40
N ARG A 61 12.06 -4.78 15.47
CA ARG A 61 12.38 -3.33 15.38
C ARG A 61 13.67 -3.07 14.59
N ASP A 62 14.70 -3.91 14.76
CA ASP A 62 15.97 -3.82 14.04
C ASP A 62 15.87 -4.15 12.54
N LYS A 63 14.77 -4.78 12.11
CA LYS A 63 14.49 -5.13 10.72
C LYS A 63 13.45 -4.22 10.05
N LYS A 64 12.85 -3.26 10.77
CA LYS A 64 11.81 -2.34 10.25
C LYS A 64 12.21 -1.67 8.93
N LYS A 65 13.44 -1.16 8.82
CA LYS A 65 13.94 -0.54 7.59
C LYS A 65 13.89 -1.48 6.39
N ARG A 66 14.31 -2.75 6.57
CA ARG A 66 14.24 -3.75 5.49
C ARG A 66 12.80 -4.11 5.15
N MET A 67 11.95 -4.29 6.15
CA MET A 67 10.53 -4.61 5.92
C MET A 67 9.82 -3.49 5.14
N ASN A 68 10.12 -2.21 5.45
CA ASN A 68 9.64 -1.06 4.68
C ASN A 68 10.16 -1.06 3.24
N VAL A 69 11.43 -1.40 3.01
CA VAL A 69 11.99 -1.51 1.66
C VAL A 69 11.27 -2.59 0.86
N ILE A 70 11.04 -3.78 1.43
CA ILE A 70 10.31 -4.85 0.72
C ILE A 70 8.87 -4.41 0.44
N PHE A 71 8.21 -3.81 1.42
CA PHE A 71 6.84 -3.30 1.28
C PHE A 71 6.73 -2.25 0.17
N PHE A 72 7.63 -1.27 0.14
CA PHE A 72 7.65 -0.23 -0.88
C PHE A 72 8.01 -0.80 -2.26
N SER A 73 8.99 -1.71 -2.32
CA SER A 73 9.41 -2.38 -3.55
C SER A 73 8.26 -3.15 -4.19
N LEU A 74 7.52 -3.96 -3.43
CA LEU A 74 6.37 -4.70 -3.95
C LEU A 74 5.21 -3.81 -4.39
N TYR A 75 4.93 -2.73 -3.67
CA TYR A 75 3.94 -1.74 -4.12
C TYR A 75 4.38 -1.05 -5.42
N SER A 76 5.65 -0.68 -5.53
CA SER A 76 6.20 -0.09 -6.74
C SER A 76 6.19 -1.07 -7.91
N GLU A 77 6.40 -2.36 -7.66
CA GLU A 77 6.27 -3.40 -8.67
C GLU A 77 4.82 -3.63 -9.08
N GLY A 78 3.87 -3.65 -8.14
CA GLY A 78 2.44 -3.72 -8.45
C GLY A 78 1.98 -2.54 -9.28
N PHE A 79 2.52 -1.37 -8.99
CA PHE A 79 2.34 -0.17 -9.80
C PHE A 79 2.92 -0.33 -11.20
N LEU A 80 4.20 -0.69 -11.33
CA LEU A 80 4.86 -0.92 -12.61
C LEU A 80 4.14 -2.00 -13.44
N PHE A 81 3.68 -3.06 -12.77
CA PHE A 81 2.95 -4.18 -13.35
C PHE A 81 1.64 -3.76 -14.01
N MET A 82 0.86 -2.91 -13.34
CA MET A 82 -0.44 -2.48 -13.85
C MET A 82 -0.35 -1.28 -14.80
N MET A 83 0.70 -0.48 -14.70
CA MET A 83 0.86 0.79 -15.43
C MET A 83 1.81 0.68 -16.62
N VAL A 84 3.04 0.27 -16.34
CA VAL A 84 4.17 0.47 -17.24
C VAL A 84 4.26 -0.72 -18.18
N ILE A 85 4.10 -1.94 -17.68
CA ILE A 85 4.23 -3.16 -18.47
C ILE A 85 3.33 -3.19 -19.72
N PRO A 86 2.02 -2.89 -19.66
CA PRO A 86 1.19 -2.89 -20.88
C PRO A 86 1.67 -1.87 -21.93
N TYR A 87 2.22 -0.75 -21.49
CA TYR A 87 2.73 0.31 -22.36
C TYR A 87 4.11 -0.03 -22.91
N THR A 88 5.06 -0.43 -22.06
CA THR A 88 6.41 -0.79 -22.48
C THR A 88 6.44 -2.09 -23.26
N TYR A 89 5.52 -3.02 -23.07
CA TYR A 89 5.40 -4.23 -23.90
C TYR A 89 5.27 -3.89 -25.39
N LYS A 90 4.61 -2.78 -25.74
CA LYS A 90 4.47 -2.33 -27.14
C LYS A 90 5.76 -1.74 -27.74
N HIS A 91 6.73 -1.37 -26.90
CA HIS A 91 7.93 -0.63 -27.30
C HIS A 91 9.24 -1.32 -26.93
N VAL A 92 9.19 -2.37 -26.12
CA VAL A 92 10.33 -3.08 -25.55
C VAL A 92 10.10 -4.57 -25.70
N SER A 93 11.13 -5.32 -26.07
CA SER A 93 11.05 -6.77 -26.18
C SER A 93 10.53 -7.40 -24.86
N PRO A 94 9.54 -8.32 -24.92
CA PRO A 94 9.03 -9.03 -23.75
C PRO A 94 10.13 -9.72 -22.92
N LEU A 95 11.24 -10.11 -23.57
CA LEU A 95 12.38 -10.77 -22.94
C LEU A 95 13.16 -9.81 -22.03
N ILE A 96 13.31 -8.55 -22.42
CA ILE A 96 13.95 -7.50 -21.60
C ILE A 96 13.08 -7.20 -20.38
N LEU A 97 11.76 -7.14 -20.58
CA LEU A 97 10.80 -6.92 -19.50
C LEU A 97 10.85 -8.05 -18.46
N LEU A 98 10.92 -9.30 -18.91
CA LEU A 98 11.10 -10.48 -18.06
C LEU A 98 12.41 -10.45 -17.28
N LEU A 99 13.52 -10.01 -17.88
CA LEU A 99 14.81 -9.88 -17.20
C LEU A 99 14.76 -8.84 -16.07
N ILE A 100 14.13 -7.68 -16.31
CA ILE A 100 13.96 -6.64 -15.27
C ILE A 100 13.14 -7.19 -14.10
N LEU A 101 12.03 -7.88 -14.39
CA LEU A 101 11.18 -8.49 -13.38
C LEU A 101 11.89 -9.60 -12.60
N PHE A 102 12.73 -10.38 -13.27
CA PHE A 102 13.52 -11.42 -12.63
C PHE A 102 14.58 -10.85 -11.67
N GLY A 103 15.22 -9.75 -12.05
CA GLY A 103 16.15 -9.03 -11.19
C GLY A 103 15.45 -8.50 -9.92
N LEU A 104 14.31 -7.85 -10.12
CA LEU A 104 13.44 -7.35 -9.04
C LEU A 104 12.94 -8.46 -8.11
N PHE A 105 12.45 -9.57 -8.70
CA PHE A 105 12.08 -10.80 -7.97
C PHE A 105 13.22 -11.29 -7.08
N THR A 106 14.43 -11.39 -7.63
CA THR A 106 15.59 -11.92 -6.91
C THR A 106 15.91 -11.05 -5.70
N VAL A 107 15.94 -9.73 -5.87
CA VAL A 107 16.22 -8.79 -4.78
C VAL A 107 15.15 -8.88 -3.68
N ASN A 108 13.86 -8.83 -4.05
CA ASN A 108 12.78 -8.90 -3.08
C ASN A 108 12.71 -10.27 -2.38
N TYR A 109 12.97 -11.35 -3.11
CA TYR A 109 13.00 -12.70 -2.54
C TYR A 109 14.13 -12.86 -1.52
N MET A 110 15.34 -12.37 -1.83
CA MET A 110 16.47 -12.41 -0.88
C MET A 110 16.16 -11.63 0.40
N LEU A 111 15.58 -10.43 0.27
CA LEU A 111 15.16 -9.63 1.42
C LEU A 111 14.08 -10.34 2.25
N TRP A 112 13.10 -10.96 1.58
CA TRP A 112 12.04 -11.73 2.22
C TRP A 112 12.59 -12.94 2.99
N VAL A 113 13.46 -13.76 2.38
CA VAL A 113 14.08 -14.92 3.04
C VAL A 113 14.81 -14.51 4.31
N SER A 114 15.50 -13.35 4.31
CA SER A 114 16.16 -12.81 5.51
C SER A 114 15.17 -12.50 6.64
N VAL A 115 14.00 -11.92 6.31
CA VAL A 115 12.92 -11.67 7.28
C VAL A 115 12.35 -12.98 7.80
N VAL A 116 12.04 -13.94 6.91
CA VAL A 116 11.50 -15.26 7.28
C VAL A 116 12.45 -16.02 8.21
N ALA A 117 13.75 -16.00 7.93
CA ALA A 117 14.75 -16.64 8.78
C ALA A 117 14.76 -16.03 10.18
N THR A 118 14.68 -14.70 10.29
CA THR A 118 14.62 -13.99 11.57
C THR A 118 13.34 -14.32 12.34
N VAL A 119 12.19 -14.34 11.67
CA VAL A 119 10.89 -14.70 12.27
C VAL A 119 10.91 -16.13 12.82
N LYS A 120 11.47 -17.08 12.06
CA LYS A 120 11.62 -18.48 12.49
C LYS A 120 12.59 -18.62 13.67
N GLN A 121 13.75 -17.96 13.61
CA GLN A 121 14.76 -18.01 14.67
C GLN A 121 14.21 -17.48 16.00
N ARG A 122 13.38 -16.43 15.97
CA ARG A 122 12.77 -15.83 17.15
C ARG A 122 11.48 -16.52 17.61
N GLY A 123 11.05 -17.60 16.95
CA GLY A 123 9.84 -18.35 17.33
C GLY A 123 8.55 -17.53 17.27
N LEU A 124 8.51 -16.48 16.45
CA LEU A 124 7.41 -15.52 16.43
C LEU A 124 6.14 -16.15 15.87
N SER A 125 5.04 -16.05 16.63
CA SER A 125 3.72 -16.48 16.18
C SER A 125 2.93 -15.31 15.58
N LEU A 126 2.34 -15.57 14.42
CA LEU A 126 1.62 -14.55 13.66
C LEU A 126 0.29 -14.15 14.29
N ASN A 127 -0.37 -15.09 14.93
CA ASN A 127 -1.61 -14.82 15.66
C ASN A 127 -1.38 -13.80 16.77
N VAL A 128 -0.23 -13.84 17.46
CA VAL A 128 0.11 -12.85 18.49
C VAL A 128 0.36 -11.47 17.89
N SER A 129 0.98 -11.41 16.70
CA SER A 129 1.23 -10.14 15.99
C SER A 129 -0.07 -9.48 15.54
N LEU A 130 -0.99 -10.26 14.97
CA LEU A 130 -2.33 -9.80 14.57
C LEU A 130 -3.17 -9.35 15.77
N TRP A 131 -3.20 -10.15 16.84
CA TRP A 131 -3.90 -9.79 18.07
C TRP A 131 -3.36 -8.50 18.70
N ARG A 132 -2.06 -8.24 18.58
CA ARG A 132 -1.46 -7.00 19.06
C ARG A 132 -1.96 -5.79 18.28
N ILE A 133 -2.08 -5.89 16.95
CA ILE A 133 -2.66 -4.81 16.13
C ILE A 133 -4.11 -4.54 16.53
N VAL A 134 -4.90 -5.60 16.75
CA VAL A 134 -6.29 -5.47 17.20
C VAL A 134 -6.36 -4.73 18.55
N LYS A 135 -5.55 -5.15 19.53
CA LYS A 135 -5.47 -4.48 20.84
C LYS A 135 -4.98 -3.04 20.77
N MET A 136 -4.03 -2.74 19.86
CA MET A 136 -3.60 -1.36 19.60
C MET A 136 -4.74 -0.52 19.03
N GLY A 137 -5.56 -1.09 18.14
CA GLY A 137 -6.77 -0.45 17.62
C GLY A 137 -7.79 -0.16 18.72
N GLU A 138 -8.13 -1.16 19.54
CA GLU A 138 -9.06 -1.03 20.67
C GLU A 138 -8.59 0.02 21.69
N ALA A 139 -7.32 -0.02 22.08
CA ALA A 139 -6.75 0.93 23.04
C ALA A 139 -6.75 2.38 22.55
N LEU A 140 -6.85 2.59 21.23
CA LEU A 140 -6.81 3.91 20.60
C LEU A 140 -8.18 4.34 20.04
N GLU A 141 -9.24 3.54 20.21
CA GLU A 141 -10.54 3.72 19.54
C GLU A 141 -11.19 5.08 19.88
N HIS A 142 -10.98 5.56 21.11
CA HIS A 142 -11.50 6.84 21.58
C HIS A 142 -10.57 8.03 21.30
N THR A 143 -9.42 7.80 20.68
CA THR A 143 -8.49 8.88 20.35
C THR A 143 -8.91 9.59 19.07
N ALA A 144 -8.66 10.90 19.00
CA ALA A 144 -8.88 11.66 17.77
C ALA A 144 -7.95 11.22 16.61
N LEU A 145 -6.94 10.38 16.88
CA LEU A 145 -6.07 9.76 15.88
C LEU A 145 -6.86 8.73 15.05
N ILE A 146 -7.52 7.78 15.69
CA ILE A 146 -8.33 6.77 14.99
C ILE A 146 -9.50 7.43 14.27
N SER A 147 -10.21 8.36 14.93
CA SER A 147 -11.31 9.10 14.29
C SER A 147 -10.89 9.82 13.00
N SER A 148 -9.70 10.45 13.00
CA SER A 148 -9.16 11.15 11.83
C SER A 148 -8.73 10.16 10.74
N MET A 149 -8.10 9.05 11.10
CA MET A 149 -7.70 8.00 10.15
C MET A 149 -8.91 7.30 9.50
N THR A 150 -9.94 6.97 10.26
CA THR A 150 -11.19 6.39 9.73
C THR A 150 -11.88 7.35 8.77
N THR A 151 -11.83 8.65 9.04
CA THR A 151 -12.38 9.66 8.13
C THR A 151 -11.62 9.69 6.80
N LEU A 152 -10.28 9.64 6.86
CA LEU A 152 -9.45 9.56 5.65
C LEU A 152 -9.71 8.26 4.87
N ASP A 153 -9.90 7.13 5.56
CA ASP A 153 -10.25 5.86 4.91
C ASP A 153 -11.57 5.94 4.15
N ARG A 154 -12.59 6.56 4.75
CA ARG A 154 -13.88 6.81 4.07
C ARG A 154 -13.70 7.65 2.81
N LEU A 155 -12.87 8.70 2.86
CA LEU A 155 -12.58 9.52 1.68
C LEU A 155 -11.82 8.72 0.60
N SER A 156 -10.90 7.84 0.99
CA SER A 156 -10.24 6.92 0.04
C SER A 156 -11.21 5.90 -0.56
N TYR A 157 -12.22 5.44 0.17
CA TYR A 157 -13.30 4.62 -0.41
C TYR A 157 -14.16 5.41 -1.41
N VAL A 158 -14.49 6.66 -1.12
CA VAL A 158 -15.19 7.53 -2.09
C VAL A 158 -14.35 7.72 -3.35
N PHE A 159 -13.04 7.94 -3.21
CA PHE A 159 -12.13 7.99 -4.36
C PHE A 159 -12.15 6.70 -5.19
N ALA A 160 -12.09 5.56 -4.51
CA ALA A 160 -12.13 4.25 -5.15
C ALA A 160 -13.40 4.05 -5.99
N VAL A 161 -14.56 4.40 -5.43
CA VAL A 161 -15.85 4.35 -6.12
C VAL A 161 -15.88 5.33 -7.30
N ALA A 162 -15.36 6.55 -7.12
CA ALA A 162 -15.28 7.54 -8.18
C ALA A 162 -14.43 7.05 -9.36
N CYS A 163 -13.26 6.44 -9.10
CA CYS A 163 -12.42 5.83 -10.13
C CYS A 163 -13.12 4.72 -10.94
N ALA A 164 -14.11 4.04 -10.34
CA ALA A 164 -14.78 2.91 -10.96
C ALA A 164 -16.01 3.32 -11.79
N ILE A 165 -16.65 4.44 -11.46
CA ILE A 165 -17.96 4.82 -12.03
C ILE A 165 -17.86 6.08 -12.88
N VAL A 166 -16.92 6.97 -12.58
CA VAL A 166 -16.83 8.28 -13.25
C VAL A 166 -15.91 8.19 -14.45
N GLU A 167 -16.51 8.20 -15.64
CA GLU A 167 -15.80 8.23 -16.91
C GLU A 167 -15.45 9.66 -17.35
N ASP A 168 -16.23 10.66 -16.92
CA ASP A 168 -15.98 12.07 -17.24
C ASP A 168 -14.85 12.64 -16.37
N SER A 169 -13.78 13.08 -17.02
CA SER A 169 -12.58 13.56 -16.34
C SER A 169 -12.78 14.86 -15.55
N VAL A 170 -13.72 15.72 -15.95
CA VAL A 170 -14.05 16.97 -15.26
C VAL A 170 -14.80 16.66 -13.97
N PHE A 171 -15.77 15.75 -14.03
CA PHE A 171 -16.51 15.29 -12.86
C PHE A 171 -15.61 14.52 -11.89
N PHE A 172 -14.71 13.68 -12.41
CA PHE A 172 -13.70 12.97 -11.61
C PHE A 172 -12.79 13.95 -10.87
N SER A 173 -12.25 14.95 -11.58
CA SER A 173 -11.39 15.98 -11.00
C SER A 173 -12.10 16.75 -9.88
N SER A 174 -13.38 17.06 -10.08
CA SER A 174 -14.20 17.76 -9.09
C SER A 174 -14.37 16.93 -7.80
N ILE A 175 -14.57 15.61 -7.92
CA ILE A 175 -14.62 14.71 -6.77
C ILE A 175 -13.28 14.65 -6.05
N VAL A 176 -12.17 14.53 -6.77
CA VAL A 176 -10.83 14.51 -6.18
C VAL A 176 -10.54 15.81 -5.41
N VAL A 177 -10.88 16.97 -5.99
CA VAL A 177 -10.76 18.26 -5.29
C VAL A 177 -11.64 18.30 -4.04
N GLY A 178 -12.88 17.80 -4.11
CA GLY A 178 -13.76 17.67 -2.95
C GLY A 178 -13.16 16.80 -1.85
N ILE A 179 -12.56 15.66 -2.21
CA ILE A 179 -11.84 14.77 -1.29
C ILE A 179 -10.68 15.52 -0.63
N LEU A 180 -9.87 16.24 -1.41
CA LEU A 180 -8.75 17.01 -0.88
C LEU A 180 -9.24 18.08 0.11
N LEU A 181 -10.29 18.82 -0.21
CA LEU A 181 -10.86 19.83 0.70
C LEU A 181 -11.38 19.20 2.01
N LEU A 182 -12.12 18.08 1.91
CA LEU A 182 -12.64 17.35 3.07
C LEU A 182 -11.53 16.72 3.90
N SER A 183 -10.39 16.38 3.29
CA SER A 183 -9.22 15.81 3.97
C SER A 183 -8.42 16.83 4.80
N ILE A 184 -8.57 18.15 4.58
CA ILE A 184 -7.80 19.19 5.29
C ILE A 184 -7.96 19.07 6.81
N LYS A 185 -9.22 18.97 7.27
CA LYS A 185 -9.55 18.91 8.70
C LYS A 185 -8.98 17.67 9.39
N PRO A 186 -9.19 16.42 8.90
CA PRO A 186 -8.58 15.25 9.52
C PRO A 186 -7.06 15.24 9.41
N VAL A 187 -6.46 15.67 8.29
CA VAL A 187 -5.00 15.79 8.17
C VAL A 187 -4.45 16.77 9.21
N ARG A 188 -5.03 17.96 9.35
CA ARG A 188 -4.59 18.94 10.36
C ARG A 188 -4.66 18.40 11.80
N ARG A 189 -5.71 17.64 12.14
CA ARG A 189 -5.80 16.97 13.46
C ARG A 189 -4.67 15.97 13.70
N LEU A 190 -4.27 15.23 12.66
CA LEU A 190 -3.11 14.33 12.75
C LEU A 190 -1.80 15.11 12.93
N GLU A 191 -1.65 16.26 12.26
CA GLU A 191 -0.48 17.15 12.39
C GLU A 191 -0.33 17.64 13.83
N GLU A 192 -1.42 18.13 14.44
CA GLU A 192 -1.46 18.62 15.81
C GLU A 192 -1.03 17.54 16.81
N MET A 193 -1.38 16.26 16.57
CA MET A 193 -0.93 15.13 17.40
C MET A 193 0.55 14.79 17.23
N THR A 194 1.12 14.97 16.04
CA THR A 194 2.55 14.73 15.82
C THR A 194 3.45 15.76 16.49
N THR A 195 2.96 16.99 16.70
CA THR A 195 3.67 18.06 17.43
C THR A 195 3.86 17.78 18.92
N PHE A 196 3.10 16.86 19.53
CA PHE A 196 3.26 16.46 20.95
C PHE A 196 4.34 15.37 21.18
N GLY A 197 5.30 15.23 20.26
CA GLY A 197 6.57 14.55 20.54
C GLY A 197 6.63 13.05 20.21
N VAL A 198 5.92 12.58 19.17
CA VAL A 198 5.86 11.15 18.84
C VAL A 198 6.42 10.80 17.45
N VAL A 199 6.43 11.73 16.49
CA VAL A 199 7.04 11.53 15.17
C VAL A 199 7.91 12.71 14.80
N VAL A 200 9.03 12.45 14.14
CA VAL A 200 9.89 13.50 13.56
C VAL A 200 9.01 14.31 12.59
N HIS A 201 8.68 15.54 12.94
CA HIS A 201 7.80 16.44 12.18
C HIS A 201 8.07 16.42 10.66
N LYS A 202 9.34 16.24 10.26
CA LYS A 202 9.77 16.05 8.87
C LYS A 202 9.14 14.84 8.16
N GLU A 203 9.05 13.67 8.81
CA GLU A 203 8.43 12.47 8.22
C GLU A 203 6.93 12.69 7.97
N TYR A 204 6.24 13.35 8.90
CA TYR A 204 4.83 13.68 8.75
C TYR A 204 4.60 14.69 7.61
N VAL A 205 5.43 15.73 7.53
CA VAL A 205 5.38 16.71 6.43
C VAL A 205 5.58 16.02 5.08
N VAL A 206 6.54 15.10 4.97
CA VAL A 206 6.75 14.32 3.73
C VAL A 206 5.54 13.46 3.41
N ALA A 207 4.96 12.76 4.41
CA ALA A 207 3.77 11.94 4.22
C ALA A 207 2.54 12.77 3.79
N LYS A 208 2.36 13.95 4.39
CA LYS A 208 1.32 14.93 4.03
C LYS A 208 1.49 15.45 2.61
N VAL A 209 2.70 15.86 2.24
CA VAL A 209 3.01 16.31 0.88
C VAL A 209 2.76 15.18 -0.12
N MET A 210 3.22 13.96 0.17
CA MET A 210 2.92 12.79 -0.66
C MET A 210 1.43 12.55 -0.83
N TYR A 211 0.66 12.60 0.27
CA TYR A 211 -0.79 12.41 0.21
C TYR A 211 -1.47 13.38 -0.76
N TYR A 212 -1.22 14.69 -0.62
CA TYR A 212 -1.83 15.70 -1.49
C TYR A 212 -1.31 15.63 -2.93
N SER A 213 0.01 15.51 -3.11
CA SER A 213 0.63 15.48 -4.44
C SER A 213 0.19 14.25 -5.24
N VAL A 214 0.00 13.10 -4.59
CA VAL A 214 -0.46 11.88 -5.27
C VAL A 214 -1.92 12.01 -5.71
N TYR A 215 -2.81 12.60 -4.90
CA TYR A 215 -4.18 12.90 -5.32
C TYR A 215 -4.25 13.96 -6.42
N LEU A 216 -3.34 14.95 -6.46
CA LEU A 216 -3.28 15.87 -7.59
C LEU A 216 -2.75 15.18 -8.84
N PHE A 217 -1.78 14.28 -8.68
CA PHE A 217 -1.26 13.46 -9.77
C PHE A 217 -2.32 12.53 -10.36
N THR A 218 -3.25 11.99 -9.57
CA THR A 218 -4.35 11.17 -10.12
C THR A 218 -5.24 11.92 -11.09
N ILE A 219 -5.45 13.23 -10.90
CA ILE A 219 -6.24 14.05 -11.84
C ILE A 219 -5.54 14.08 -13.20
N GLY A 220 -4.26 14.45 -13.22
CA GLY A 220 -3.45 14.45 -14.43
C GLY A 220 -3.39 13.07 -15.06
N TRP A 221 -3.22 12.03 -14.25
CA TRP A 221 -3.15 10.65 -14.70
C TRP A 221 -4.43 10.17 -15.35
N HIS A 222 -5.58 10.43 -14.72
CA HIS A 222 -6.88 9.99 -15.19
C HIS A 222 -7.24 10.59 -16.56
N LEU A 223 -6.76 11.81 -16.86
CA LEU A 223 -6.91 12.42 -18.18
C LEU A 223 -6.25 11.61 -19.30
N TYR A 224 -5.13 10.93 -19.02
CA TYR A 224 -4.41 10.14 -20.00
C TYR A 224 -4.78 8.65 -19.95
N PHE A 225 -5.14 8.14 -18.76
CA PHE A 225 -5.38 6.72 -18.50
C PHE A 225 -6.59 6.52 -17.54
N PRO A 226 -7.83 6.64 -18.04
CA PRO A 226 -9.05 6.46 -17.24
C PRO A 226 -9.32 4.98 -16.99
N ASN A 227 -8.42 4.31 -16.27
CA ASN A 227 -8.47 2.87 -16.01
C ASN A 227 -8.15 2.57 -14.53
N LEU A 228 -8.15 1.27 -14.20
CA LEU A 228 -7.86 0.71 -12.87
C LEU A 228 -6.53 1.20 -12.25
N THR A 229 -5.63 1.77 -13.05
CA THR A 229 -4.37 2.27 -12.56
C THR A 229 -4.51 3.60 -11.80
N THR A 230 -5.53 4.41 -12.14
CA THR A 230 -5.90 5.63 -11.39
C THR A 230 -6.29 5.28 -9.95
N PHE A 231 -7.00 4.16 -9.76
CA PHE A 231 -7.36 3.63 -8.45
C PHE A 231 -6.13 3.33 -7.60
N LEU A 232 -5.10 2.68 -8.16
CA LEU A 232 -3.89 2.33 -7.43
C LEU A 232 -3.09 3.55 -6.97
N ILE A 233 -2.96 4.57 -7.82
CA ILE A 233 -2.29 5.82 -7.45
C ILE A 233 -2.97 6.44 -6.22
N GLY A 234 -4.30 6.59 -6.25
CA GLY A 234 -4.98 7.26 -5.14
C GLY A 234 -5.15 6.40 -3.89
N VAL A 235 -5.06 5.06 -3.97
CA VAL A 235 -4.95 4.22 -2.76
C VAL A 235 -3.54 4.29 -2.16
N CYS A 236 -2.50 4.48 -2.98
CA CYS A 236 -1.14 4.70 -2.50
C CYS A 236 -0.98 6.03 -1.72
N SER A 237 -1.82 7.03 -1.97
CA SER A 237 -1.72 8.34 -1.30
C SER A 237 -1.94 8.23 0.22
N ILE A 238 -2.96 7.48 0.66
CA ILE A 238 -3.27 7.30 2.08
C ILE A 238 -2.28 6.39 2.80
N LEU A 239 -1.56 5.55 2.05
CA LEU A 239 -0.58 4.61 2.59
C LEU A 239 0.58 5.31 3.31
N ALA A 240 1.06 6.41 2.75
CA ALA A 240 2.13 7.21 3.36
C ALA A 240 1.70 7.79 4.73
N LEU A 241 0.47 8.31 4.81
CA LEU A 241 -0.11 8.77 6.06
C LEU A 241 -0.32 7.61 7.05
N LYS A 242 -0.83 6.46 6.59
CA LYS A 242 -1.01 5.27 7.43
C LYS A 242 0.29 4.74 8.03
N LEU A 243 1.36 4.68 7.24
CA LEU A 243 2.67 4.24 7.72
C LEU A 243 3.25 5.23 8.75
N CYS A 244 3.07 6.53 8.51
CA CYS A 244 3.49 7.56 9.45
C CYS A 244 2.69 7.48 10.76
N MET A 245 1.36 7.38 10.68
CA MET A 245 0.49 7.28 11.85
C MET A 245 0.64 5.95 12.59
N GLY A 246 1.01 4.89 11.90
CA GLY A 246 1.38 3.62 12.49
C GLY A 246 2.45 3.73 13.56
N LYS A 247 3.51 4.50 13.30
CA LYS A 247 4.55 4.79 14.30
C LYS A 247 3.99 5.54 15.51
N VAL A 248 3.10 6.52 15.27
CA VAL A 248 2.41 7.27 16.34
C VAL A 248 1.56 6.34 17.20
N MET A 249 0.81 5.42 16.58
CA MET A 249 -0.02 4.44 17.27
C MET A 249 0.80 3.52 18.17
N GLU A 250 1.93 3.01 17.67
CA GLU A 250 2.82 2.13 18.42
C GLU A 250 3.36 2.83 19.68
N ASP A 251 3.88 4.04 19.52
CA ASP A 251 4.42 4.82 20.65
C ASP A 251 3.33 5.24 21.63
N THR A 252 2.14 5.63 21.15
CA THR A 252 1.00 6.00 22.02
C THR A 252 0.51 4.79 22.81
N TYR A 253 0.38 3.62 22.17
CA TYR A 253 0.01 2.37 22.85
C TYR A 253 0.99 2.02 23.98
N HIS A 254 2.30 2.17 23.75
CA HIS A 254 3.30 1.91 24.79
C HIS A 254 3.26 2.91 25.95
N LYS A 255 2.81 4.15 25.71
CA LYS A 255 2.61 5.15 26.77
C LYS A 255 1.34 4.84 27.58
N VAL A 256 0.25 4.48 26.91
CA VAL A 256 -1.01 4.04 27.56
C VAL A 256 -0.76 2.81 28.43
N GLN A 257 0.00 1.82 27.96
CA GLN A 257 0.37 0.66 28.79
C GLN A 257 1.23 0.99 30.01
N ARG A 258 1.94 2.13 30.00
CA ARG A 258 2.79 2.59 31.10
C ARG A 258 2.10 3.56 32.06
N ASN A 259 0.81 3.86 31.86
CA ASN A 259 0.07 4.90 32.59
C ASN A 259 0.74 6.29 32.52
N GLU A 260 1.40 6.61 31.39
CA GLU A 260 2.06 7.89 31.17
C GLU A 260 1.15 8.92 30.45
N ILE A 261 -0.13 8.57 30.23
CA ILE A 261 -1.19 9.38 29.60
C ILE A 261 -2.49 9.16 30.36
#